data_AF-A0A7X9DFL3-F1
#
_entry.id   AF-A0A7X9DFL3-F1
#
_cell.length_a   1.000
_cell.length_b   1.000
_cell.length_c   1.000
_cell.angle_alpha   90.00
_cell.angle_beta   90.00
_cell.angle_gamma   90.00
#
_symmetry.space_group_name_H-M   'P 1'
#
loop_
_entity.id
_entity.type
_entity.pdbx_description
1 polymer ?
#
loop_
_entity_poly.entity_id
_entity_poly.type
_entity_poly.pdbx_seq_one_letter_code
_entity_poly.pdbx_strand_id
1 'polypeptide(L)' 'DPTRYYYSSIRAYLDEDADVGVPIDHHDYFVQLGKTFAEMVAKFMRYEEYYLKKYSMILGWV' A
#
# COMPACT_ATOMS: atom_id res chain seq x y z
N ASP A 1 -10.46 -7.91 -0.18
CA ASP A 1 -9.14 -7.50 -0.65
C ASP A 1 -9.27 -6.18 -1.40
N PRO A 2 -8.86 -5.06 -0.78
CA PRO A 2 -8.94 -3.73 -1.37
C PRO A 2 -8.17 -3.62 -2.69
N THR A 3 -7.11 -4.41 -2.89
CA THR A 3 -6.26 -4.37 -4.10
C THR A 3 -7.00 -4.86 -5.35
N ARG A 4 -8.08 -5.64 -5.17
CA ARG A 4 -8.88 -6.22 -6.26
C ARG A 4 -10.17 -5.45 -6.54
N TYR A 5 -10.47 -4.42 -5.74
CA TYR A 5 -11.68 -3.63 -5.90
C TYR A 5 -11.42 -2.46 -6.84
N TYR A 6 -12.17 -2.39 -7.94
CA TYR A 6 -11.94 -1.43 -9.03
C TYR A 6 -11.96 0.03 -8.56
N TYR A 7 -12.90 0.39 -7.69
CA TYR A 7 -13.04 1.75 -7.15
C TYR A 7 -12.21 1.98 -5.88
N SER A 8 -11.29 1.08 -5.55
CA SER A 8 -10.38 1.31 -4.43
C SER A 8 -9.29 2.30 -4.84
N SER A 9 -9.15 3.35 -4.05
CA SER A 9 -8.06 4.30 -4.17
C SER A 9 -6.68 3.71 -3.84
N ILE A 10 -6.62 2.48 -3.31
CA ILE A 10 -5.34 1.81 -3.04
C ILE A 10 -4.50 1.63 -4.31
N ARG A 11 -5.14 1.53 -5.49
CA ARG A 11 -4.43 1.39 -6.76
C ARG A 11 -3.52 2.59 -7.04
N ALA A 12 -3.90 3.80 -6.61
CA ALA A 12 -3.06 4.99 -6.72
C ALA A 12 -1.74 4.86 -5.92
N TYR A 13 -1.67 3.96 -4.93
CA TYR A 13 -0.48 3.71 -4.12
C TYR A 13 0.31 2.47 -4.58
N LEU A 14 -0.18 1.74 -5.57
CA LEU A 14 0.41 0.47 -6.04
C LEU A 14 0.83 0.52 -7.50
N ASP A 15 0.21 1.40 -8.29
CA ASP A 15 0.41 1.56 -9.72
C ASP A 15 0.51 3.06 -10.03
N GLU A 16 1.62 3.47 -10.65
CA GLU A 16 1.96 4.88 -10.90
C GLU A 16 1.01 5.51 -11.93
N ASP A 17 0.50 4.70 -12.87
CA ASP A 17 -0.38 5.12 -13.94
C ASP A 17 -1.86 4.78 -13.65
N ALA A 18 -2.20 4.54 -12.37
CA ALA A 18 -3.55 4.12 -11.99
C ALA A 18 -4.61 5.20 -12.29
N ASP A 19 -5.52 4.89 -13.22
CA ASP A 19 -6.74 5.68 -13.38
C ASP A 19 -7.75 5.32 -12.30
N VAL A 20 -7.84 6.18 -11.28
CA VAL A 20 -8.81 6.06 -10.17
C VAL A 20 -10.00 7.01 -10.33
N GLY A 21 -10.15 7.65 -11.50
CA GLY A 21 -11.28 8.52 -11.84
C GLY A 21 -11.30 9.89 -11.13
N VAL A 22 -10.35 10.12 -10.20
CA VAL A 22 -10.18 11.39 -9.48
C VAL A 22 -8.69 11.67 -9.24
N PRO A 23 -8.27 12.94 -9.14
CA PRO A 23 -6.92 13.26 -8.71
C PRO A 23 -6.72 12.80 -7.27
N ILE A 24 -5.64 12.04 -7.02
CA ILE A 24 -5.25 11.59 -5.68
C ILE A 24 -3.86 12.14 -5.38
N ASP A 25 -3.75 12.89 -4.29
CA ASP A 25 -2.45 13.24 -3.73
C ASP A 25 -1.93 12.10 -2.86
N HIS A 26 -0.64 11.78 -3.00
CA HIS A 26 0.01 10.81 -2.13
C HIS A 26 0.28 11.43 -0.76
N HIS A 27 -0.10 10.71 0.29
CA HIS A 27 0.20 11.12 1.66
C HIS A 27 1.71 11.26 1.90
N ASP A 28 2.13 12.28 2.66
CA ASP A 28 3.56 12.59 2.95
C ASP A 28 4.35 11.38 3.42
N TYR A 29 3.75 10.56 4.30
CA TYR A 29 4.34 9.29 4.73
C TYR A 29 4.80 8.42 3.57
N PHE A 30 3.95 8.23 2.54
CA PHE A 30 4.28 7.43 1.37
C PHE A 30 5.41 8.07 0.55
N VAL A 31 5.30 9.38 0.32
CA VAL A 31 6.32 10.16 -0.42
C VAL A 31 7.70 10.07 0.23
N GLN A 32 7.75 10.03 1.56
CA GLN A 32 9.00 9.93 2.32
C GLN A 32 9.60 8.52 2.34
N LEU A 33 8.90 7.49 1.84
CA LEU A 33 9.43 6.13 1.84
C LEU A 33 10.61 5.98 0.87
N GLY A 34 10.64 6.69 -0.25
CA GLY A 34 11.63 6.47 -1.30
C GLY A 34 11.88 7.69 -2.15
N LYS A 35 12.86 7.58 -3.05
CA LYS A 35 13.14 8.61 -4.07
C LYS A 35 12.41 8.34 -5.38
N THR A 36 11.91 7.12 -5.57
CA THR A 36 11.16 6.69 -6.76
C THR A 36 9.86 6.00 -6.35
N PHE A 37 8.86 6.00 -7.23
CA PHE A 37 7.59 5.32 -6.96
C PHE A 37 7.78 3.84 -6.62
N ALA A 38 8.59 3.13 -7.41
CA ALA A 38 8.93 1.74 -7.16
C ALA A 38 9.53 1.50 -5.75
N GLU A 39 10.43 2.38 -5.28
CA GLU A 39 10.98 2.29 -3.92
C GLU A 39 9.91 2.55 -2.85
N MET A 40 9.01 3.51 -3.08
CA MET A 40 7.92 3.83 -2.17
C MET A 40 6.97 2.64 -2.02
N VAL A 41 6.51 2.07 -3.14
CA VAL A 41 5.64 0.88 -3.16
C VAL A 41 6.31 -0.32 -2.48
N ALA A 42 7.57 -0.61 -2.80
CA ALA A 42 8.28 -1.74 -2.21
C ALA A 42 8.37 -1.65 -0.67
N LYS A 43 8.63 -0.46 -0.13
CA LYS A 43 8.66 -0.24 1.33
C LYS A 43 7.26 -0.22 1.94
N PHE A 44 6.28 0.31 1.23
CA PHE A 44 4.88 0.33 1.65
C PHE A 44 4.35 -1.10 1.83
N MET A 45 4.58 -1.98 0.84
CA MET A 45 4.17 -3.39 0.90
C MET A 45 4.90 -4.17 2.00
N ARG A 46 6.16 -3.85 2.28
CA ARG A 46 6.92 -4.46 3.39
C ARG A 46 6.26 -4.21 4.75
N TYR A 47 5.61 -3.06 4.91
CA TYR A 47 4.86 -2.75 6.13
C TYR A 47 3.63 -3.66 6.28
N GLU A 48 2.89 -3.89 5.18
CA GLU A 48 1.77 -4.82 5.14
C GLU A 48 2.23 -6.25 5.47
N GLU A 49 3.32 -6.74 4.87
CA GLU A 49 3.88 -8.06 5.18
C GLU A 49 4.22 -8.21 6.67
N TYR A 50 4.83 -7.18 7.27
CA TYR A 50 5.15 -7.18 8.69
C TYR A 50 3.87 -7.22 9.54
N TYR A 51 2.86 -6.43 9.18
CA TYR A 51 1.58 -6.41 9.87
C TYR A 51 0.89 -7.77 9.80
N LEU A 52 0.85 -8.40 8.62
CA LEU A 52 0.28 -9.75 8.43
C LEU A 52 1.04 -10.81 9.23
N LYS A 53 2.38 -10.77 9.24
CA LYS A 53 3.19 -11.68 10.07
C LYS A 53 2.88 -11.51 11.56
N LYS A 54 2.81 -10.27 12.04
CA LYS A 54 2.47 -9.96 13.43
C LYS A 54 1.05 -10.41 13.79
N TYR A 55 0.08 -10.16 12.90
CA TYR A 55 -1.31 -10.54 13.12
C TYR A 55 -1.49 -12.07 13.08
N SER A 56 -0.77 -12.77 12.20
CA SER A 56 -0.70 -14.24 12.17
C SER A 56 -0.11 -14.81 13.46
N MET A 57 0.92 -14.19 14.02
CA MET A 57 1.47 -14.59 15.32
C MET A 57 0.45 -14.39 16.46
N ILE A 58 -0.33 -13.31 16.43
CA ILE A 58 -1.36 -13.03 17.45
C ILE A 58 -2.54 -14.01 17.33
N LEU A 59 -3.03 -14.25 16.11
CA LEU A 59 -4.15 -15.18 15.87
C LEU A 59 -3.77 -16.64 16.11
N GLY A 60 -2.52 -17.03 15.87
CA GLY A 60 -2.04 -18.39 16.18
C GLY A 60 -1.84 -18.66 17.68
N TRP A 61 -1.95 -17.63 18.53
CA TRP A 61 -1.91 -17.71 19.98
C TRP A 61 -3.30 -17.74 20.64
N VAL A 62 -4.39 -17.67 19.86
CA VAL A 62 -5.79 -17.77 20.32
C VAL A 62 -6.38 -19.14 20.00
#